data_AF-A0A0C2JJR4-F1
#
_entry.id   AF-A0A0C2JJR4-F1
#
_cell.length_a   1.000
_cell.length_b   1.000
_cell.length_c   1.000
_cell.angle_alpha   90.00
_cell.angle_beta   90.00
_cell.angle_gamma   90.00
#
_symmetry.space_group_name_H-M   'P 1'
#
loop_
_entity.id
_entity.type
_entity.pdbx_description
1 polymer ?
#
loop_
_entity_poly.entity_id
_entity_poly.type
_entity_poly.pdbx_seq_one_letter_code
_entity_poly.pdbx_strand_id
1 'polypeptide(L)'
;MRTTLPTLLLALSPCLISTHAMAETAAPTVVSIEDQLLSTHAKLKNALEAHNTQQQNIAQLQDKQQQTEHDQQTFNTKFLATKAQLEIDYKQMIDDPNVDLAASQKAYQDAWKDLKQHQQYALNSEQTLEDEKHIYEQQKADIQTLEQAITALDSQKVRARVERLKTELSPSNQINVSFTNRCHSSMTIAQCDNQTRELALQKAVKQFQAELIEKTTESKLVQSNIAKTSLNIHVLRHKVSESGFYDGERYRTVMNVDLESRLNDSTPCTLLGVDKQHCFAPGYASAEQFNNEKEIAWVTLFVRSNQYDDNVMVDGVSYGSTPVEIMLPVGSHHIVIQKEGYQTFDQSLNIKSDYPLRVNLKETINRLSAGEKFADLIKGGIEAPQLVAMVPGEYLIGEHGSNQVHLDHAFGIGALPVTVAQFDHFVRQTDYQTDAELKNTCTTIVDGEVTAIAKSYWRNPGFKQGADSPVVCISQNDAKAYAKWLSQQTGSQYRLPNEDEWEIASRAGSQTNYWWGDHFVAGEANTGWSSSPWSNTSTSPVKSFKANPLGLYDTVGNVWQWTSSSQGIAKGGAWNFSPDQAVAHARLYLAPTSTANYVGFRIVREIN
;
A
#
# COMPACT_ATOMS: atom_id res chain seq x y z
N MET A 1 -6.11 75.80 36.50
CA MET A 1 -6.24 76.16 35.06
C MET A 1 -5.04 75.55 34.35
N ARG A 2 -5.17 74.41 33.64
CA ARG A 2 -5.28 74.25 32.16
C ARG A 2 -4.11 74.97 31.42
N THR A 3 -3.28 74.39 30.55
CA THR A 3 -3.44 73.28 29.58
C THR A 3 -2.11 72.97 28.84
N THR A 4 -1.88 71.67 28.51
CA THR A 4 -1.33 71.07 27.24
C THR A 4 0.10 71.34 26.68
N LEU A 5 0.80 70.22 26.40
CA LEU A 5 1.89 69.87 25.44
C LEU A 5 1.84 70.56 24.03
N PRO A 6 2.88 70.55 23.13
CA PRO A 6 3.69 69.36 22.74
C PRO A 6 5.15 69.52 22.13
N THR A 7 5.86 68.37 22.09
CA THR A 7 6.79 67.79 21.05
C THR A 7 8.09 68.45 20.50
N LEU A 8 9.13 67.59 20.51
CA LEU A 8 10.20 67.28 19.52
C LEU A 8 11.47 68.17 19.35
N LEU A 9 12.65 67.58 19.66
CA LEU A 9 13.83 67.34 18.77
C LEU A 9 15.06 66.94 19.64
N LEU A 10 15.42 65.65 19.72
CA LEU A 10 16.50 64.98 18.94
C LEU A 10 17.91 65.54 19.22
N ALA A 11 18.58 64.96 20.23
CA ALA A 11 20.02 65.10 20.47
C ALA A 11 20.73 63.78 20.13
N LEU A 12 21.59 63.83 19.12
CA LEU A 12 22.51 62.77 18.70
C LEU A 12 23.78 62.83 19.58
N SER A 13 24.03 61.76 20.34
CA SER A 13 25.34 61.46 20.95
C SER A 13 25.84 60.11 20.44
N PRO A 14 27.07 59.99 19.92
CA PRO A 14 27.61 58.71 19.48
C PRO A 14 28.26 57.97 20.65
N CYS A 15 27.67 56.84 21.07
CA CYS A 15 28.34 55.86 21.93
C CYS A 15 29.27 54.99 21.07
N LEU A 16 30.54 54.97 21.45
CA LEU A 16 31.55 54.01 21.01
C LEU A 16 31.09 52.59 21.39
N ILE A 17 30.80 51.75 20.39
CA ILE A 17 30.62 50.31 20.57
C ILE A 17 31.97 49.66 20.29
N SER A 18 32.56 49.06 21.33
CA SER A 18 33.72 48.17 21.21
C SER A 18 33.31 46.91 20.44
N THR A 19 33.89 46.73 19.26
CA THR A 19 33.77 45.50 18.48
C THR A 19 34.47 44.37 19.24
N HIS A 20 33.70 43.55 19.94
CA HIS A 20 34.18 42.25 20.39
C HIS A 20 34.26 41.36 19.15
N ALA A 21 35.48 40.94 18.82
CA ALA A 21 35.71 39.87 17.86
C ALA A 21 34.98 38.63 18.38
N MET A 22 33.91 38.24 17.69
CA MET A 22 33.24 36.95 17.90
C MET A 22 34.22 35.86 17.48
N ALA A 23 34.92 35.28 18.45
CA ALA A 23 35.53 33.98 18.26
C ALA A 23 34.40 32.99 17.94
N GLU A 24 34.51 32.23 16.83
CA GLU A 24 33.66 31.08 16.56
C GLU A 24 33.86 30.04 17.66
N THR A 25 33.11 30.17 18.75
CA THR A 25 32.91 29.10 19.71
C THR A 25 32.06 28.03 19.05
N ALA A 26 32.60 26.83 18.90
CA ALA A 26 31.85 25.66 18.44
C ALA A 26 30.51 25.54 19.20
N ALA A 27 29.45 25.15 18.50
CA ALA A 27 28.13 24.99 19.10
C ALA A 27 28.20 24.08 20.35
N PRO A 28 27.51 24.43 21.45
CA PRO A 28 27.61 23.68 22.70
C PRO A 28 27.12 22.25 22.52
N THR A 29 27.89 21.28 23.03
CA THR A 29 27.53 19.86 22.97
C THR A 29 26.43 19.54 23.99
N VAL A 30 25.68 18.45 23.76
CA VAL A 30 24.62 18.00 24.68
C VAL A 30 25.15 17.87 26.12
N VAL A 31 26.37 17.33 26.30
CA VAL A 31 27.01 17.16 27.61
C VAL A 31 27.29 18.51 28.28
N SER A 32 27.81 19.50 27.54
CA SER A 32 28.08 20.82 28.10
C SER A 32 26.82 21.54 28.58
N ILE A 33 25.68 21.32 27.90
CA ILE A 33 24.38 21.90 28.29
C ILE A 33 23.82 21.18 29.53
N GLU A 34 24.02 19.87 29.64
CA GLU A 34 23.62 19.09 30.83
C GLU A 34 24.37 19.55 32.09
N ASP A 35 25.67 19.84 31.99
CA ASP A 35 26.46 20.38 33.10
C ASP A 35 25.97 21.78 33.52
N GLN A 36 25.63 22.63 32.55
CA GLN A 36 25.04 23.95 32.82
C GLN A 36 23.66 23.85 33.47
N LEU A 37 22.81 22.92 33.01
CA LEU A 37 21.52 22.63 33.63
C LEU A 37 21.71 22.20 35.08
N LEU A 38 22.61 21.27 35.37
CA LEU A 38 22.87 20.79 36.72
C LEU A 38 23.33 21.93 37.66
N SER A 39 24.26 22.77 37.20
CA SER A 39 24.72 23.95 37.94
C SER A 39 23.58 24.94 38.20
N THR A 40 22.72 25.19 37.21
CA THR A 40 21.61 26.15 37.34
C THR A 40 20.50 25.64 38.26
N HIS A 41 20.19 24.34 38.22
CA HIS A 41 19.25 23.72 39.17
C HIS A 41 19.75 23.81 40.62
N ALA A 42 21.05 23.63 40.85
CA ALA A 42 21.64 23.80 42.18
C ALA A 42 21.50 25.25 42.68
N LYS A 43 21.71 26.24 41.79
CA LYS A 43 21.49 27.67 42.12
C LYS A 43 20.02 27.96 42.46
N LEU A 44 19.09 27.44 41.65
CA LEU A 44 17.64 27.61 41.90
C LEU A 44 17.23 27.02 43.25
N LYS A 45 17.71 25.82 43.58
CA LYS A 45 17.45 25.20 44.88
C LYS A 45 17.91 26.09 46.04
N ASN A 46 19.14 26.59 45.98
CA ASN A 46 19.68 27.46 47.02
C ASN A 46 18.90 28.79 47.11
N ALA A 47 18.48 29.36 45.97
CA ALA A 47 17.68 30.57 45.94
C ALA A 47 16.28 30.38 46.55
N LEU A 48 15.62 29.24 46.27
CA LEU A 48 14.34 28.88 46.87
C LEU A 48 14.44 28.69 48.38
N GLU A 49 15.50 28.04 48.87
CA GLU A 49 15.76 27.90 50.31
C GLU A 49 15.93 29.27 50.98
N ALA A 50 16.75 30.15 50.40
CA ALA A 50 16.94 31.51 50.90
C ALA A 50 15.64 32.34 50.90
N HIS A 51 14.86 32.27 49.83
CA HIS A 51 13.57 32.96 49.71
C HIS A 51 12.55 32.47 50.74
N ASN A 52 12.50 31.16 51.02
CA ASN A 52 11.63 30.60 52.06
C ASN A 52 12.03 31.07 53.45
N THR A 53 13.33 31.13 53.77
CA THR A 53 13.82 31.71 55.02
C THR A 53 13.44 33.18 55.12
N GLN A 54 13.60 33.93 54.03
CA GLN A 54 13.23 35.35 53.98
C GLN A 54 11.73 35.57 54.21
N GLN A 55 10.88 34.71 53.64
CA GLN A 55 9.42 34.75 53.87
C GLN A 55 9.06 34.58 55.35
N GLN A 56 9.74 33.67 56.05
CA GLN A 56 9.53 33.45 57.48
C GLN A 56 9.96 34.66 58.31
N ASN A 57 11.09 35.29 57.95
CA ASN A 57 11.56 36.51 58.61
C ASN A 57 10.57 37.66 58.44
N ILE A 58 10.03 37.85 57.23
CA ILE A 58 9.01 38.88 56.96
C ILE A 58 7.75 38.61 57.79
N ALA A 59 7.28 37.36 57.89
CA ALA A 59 6.12 37.04 58.71
C ALA A 59 6.33 37.42 60.19
N GLN A 60 7.51 37.14 60.74
CA GLN A 60 7.87 37.54 62.11
C GLN A 60 7.93 39.06 62.28
N LEU A 61 8.48 39.79 61.30
CA LEU A 61 8.53 41.25 61.32
C LEU A 61 7.14 41.88 61.18
N GLN A 62 6.24 41.28 60.40
CA GLN A 62 4.84 41.71 60.30
C GLN A 62 4.11 41.58 61.64
N ASP A 63 4.26 40.46 62.34
CA ASP A 63 3.68 40.28 63.67
C ASP A 63 4.21 41.32 64.66
N LYS A 64 5.53 41.58 64.63
CA LYS A 64 6.17 42.61 65.48
C LYS A 64 5.71 44.03 65.14
N GLN A 65 5.48 44.32 63.86
CA GLN A 65 4.95 45.60 63.40
C GLN A 65 3.53 45.82 63.95
N GLN A 66 2.64 44.82 63.84
CA GLN A 66 1.29 44.88 64.40
C GLN A 66 1.31 45.13 65.91
N GLN A 67 2.22 44.48 66.65
CA GLN A 67 2.39 44.73 68.08
C GLN A 67 2.85 46.16 68.36
N THR A 68 3.80 46.68 67.60
CA THR A 68 4.34 48.04 67.79
C THR A 68 3.28 49.11 67.48
N GLU A 69 2.44 48.89 66.47
CA GLU A 69 1.30 49.76 66.16
C GLU A 69 0.24 49.74 67.27
N HIS A 70 -0.04 48.56 67.84
CA HIS A 70 -0.94 48.42 68.99
C HIS A 70 -0.41 49.16 70.23
N ASP A 71 0.88 49.02 70.53
CA ASP A 71 1.54 49.72 71.63
C ASP A 71 1.47 51.24 71.42
N GLN A 72 1.76 51.72 70.20
CA GLN A 72 1.63 53.13 69.86
C GLN A 72 0.21 53.67 70.11
N GLN A 73 -0.84 52.92 69.73
CA GLN A 73 -2.23 53.30 70.01
C GLN A 73 -2.52 53.36 71.51
N THR A 74 -1.96 52.42 72.28
CA THR A 74 -2.07 52.38 73.75
C THR A 74 -1.41 53.59 74.39
N PHE A 75 -0.18 53.92 74.01
CA PHE A 75 0.54 55.10 74.52
C PHE A 75 -0.12 56.41 74.06
N ASN A 76 -0.69 56.46 72.86
CA ASN A 76 -1.46 57.62 72.40
C ASN A 76 -2.69 57.84 73.27
N THR A 77 -3.41 56.77 73.63
CA THR A 77 -4.56 56.83 74.54
C THR A 77 -4.15 57.32 75.93
N LYS A 78 -3.03 56.82 76.48
CA LYS A 78 -2.46 57.27 77.76
C LYS A 78 -2.05 58.75 77.72
N PHE A 79 -1.44 59.20 76.63
CA PHE A 79 -1.09 60.60 76.42
C PHE A 79 -2.34 61.51 76.38
N LEU A 80 -3.38 61.12 75.65
CA LEU A 80 -4.64 61.88 75.59
C LEU A 80 -5.31 61.97 76.97
N ALA A 81 -5.28 60.89 77.75
CA ALA A 81 -5.81 60.88 79.11
C ALA A 81 -5.02 61.79 80.07
N THR A 82 -3.68 61.70 80.07
CA THR A 82 -2.82 62.56 80.91
C THR A 82 -2.89 64.03 80.49
N LYS A 83 -3.05 64.31 79.19
CA LYS A 83 -3.33 65.66 78.68
C LYS A 83 -4.66 66.21 79.22
N ALA A 84 -5.73 65.44 79.13
CA ALA A 84 -7.04 65.85 79.65
C ALA A 84 -6.99 66.10 81.17
N GLN A 85 -6.28 65.26 81.93
CA GLN A 85 -6.09 65.45 83.37
C GLN A 85 -5.29 66.73 83.68
N LEU A 86 -4.20 67.00 82.95
CA LEU A 86 -3.44 68.24 83.10
C LEU A 86 -4.29 69.48 82.79
N GLU A 87 -5.15 69.44 81.77
CA GLU A 87 -6.09 70.52 81.45
C GLU A 87 -7.12 70.74 82.56
N ILE A 88 -7.58 69.68 83.25
CA ILE A 88 -8.47 69.77 84.40
C ILE A 88 -7.75 70.45 85.58
N ASP A 89 -6.55 69.97 85.93
CA ASP A 89 -5.80 70.50 87.08
C ASP A 89 -5.38 71.95 86.84
N TYR A 90 -5.05 72.32 85.59
CA TYR A 90 -4.75 73.71 85.22
C TYR A 90 -5.96 74.64 85.39
N LYS A 91 -7.18 74.15 85.11
CA LYS A 91 -8.41 74.90 85.38
C LYS A 91 -8.66 75.07 86.88
N GLN A 92 -8.40 74.03 87.68
CA GLN A 92 -8.54 74.10 89.14
C GLN A 92 -7.56 75.09 89.77
N MET A 93 -6.34 75.21 89.24
CA MET A 93 -5.36 76.20 89.69
C MET A 93 -5.83 77.66 89.51
N ILE A 94 -6.73 77.93 88.55
CA ILE A 94 -7.31 79.27 88.35
C ILE A 94 -8.17 79.66 89.57
N ASP A 95 -8.84 78.70 90.18
CA ASP A 95 -9.73 78.90 91.33
C ASP A 95 -9.01 78.69 92.69
N ASP A 96 -7.98 77.85 92.76
CA ASP A 96 -7.12 77.63 93.94
C ASP A 96 -5.62 77.74 93.58
N PRO A 97 -4.94 78.85 93.94
CA PRO A 97 -3.53 79.08 93.63
C PRO A 97 -2.53 78.10 94.27
N ASN A 98 -2.96 77.26 95.22
CA ASN A 98 -2.07 76.31 95.92
C ASN A 98 -2.04 74.91 95.28
N VAL A 99 -2.77 74.67 94.19
CA VAL A 99 -2.81 73.37 93.49
C VAL A 99 -1.44 73.05 92.88
N ASP A 100 -0.83 71.94 93.31
CA ASP A 100 0.46 71.48 92.78
C ASP A 100 0.29 70.76 91.43
N LEU A 101 0.72 71.43 90.36
CA LEU A 101 0.70 70.87 89.00
C LEU A 101 1.88 69.94 88.70
N ALA A 102 2.88 69.83 89.57
CA ALA A 102 4.12 69.12 89.26
C ALA A 102 3.89 67.64 88.92
N ALA A 103 2.96 66.97 89.60
CA ALA A 103 2.61 65.58 89.33
C ALA A 103 1.99 65.38 87.94
N SER A 104 1.00 66.20 87.58
CA SER A 104 0.28 66.10 86.30
C SER A 104 1.10 66.61 85.11
N GLN A 105 1.95 67.64 85.32
CA GLN A 105 2.93 68.08 84.33
C GLN A 105 3.95 66.99 84.04
N LYS A 106 4.49 66.33 85.08
CA LYS A 106 5.41 65.21 84.93
C LYS A 106 4.75 64.03 84.22
N ALA A 107 3.53 63.65 84.61
CA ALA A 107 2.79 62.56 83.97
C ALA A 107 2.52 62.82 82.47
N TYR A 108 2.19 64.07 82.10
CA TYR A 108 2.05 64.48 80.70
C TYR A 108 3.38 64.43 79.95
N GLN A 109 4.46 64.97 80.52
CA GLN A 109 5.79 64.96 79.91
C GLN A 109 6.31 63.54 79.69
N ASP A 110 6.12 62.65 80.67
CA ASP A 110 6.50 61.23 80.58
C ASP A 110 5.65 60.51 79.51
N ALA A 111 4.33 60.71 79.49
CA ALA A 111 3.46 60.11 78.47
C ALA A 111 3.75 60.63 77.04
N TRP A 112 4.10 61.90 76.88
CA TRP A 112 4.53 62.47 75.61
C TRP A 112 5.85 61.87 75.12
N LYS A 113 6.82 61.71 76.04
CA LYS A 113 8.10 61.07 75.75
C LYS A 113 7.91 59.62 75.33
N ASP A 114 7.08 58.86 76.05
CA ASP A 114 6.73 57.47 75.73
C ASP A 114 6.08 57.36 74.34
N LEU A 115 5.09 58.22 74.04
CA LEU A 115 4.42 58.25 72.73
C LEU A 115 5.41 58.54 71.60
N LYS A 116 6.24 59.57 71.75
CA LYS A 116 7.24 59.93 70.73
C LYS A 116 8.25 58.81 70.49
N GLN A 117 8.68 58.14 71.55
CA GLN A 117 9.60 57.00 71.45
C GLN A 117 8.96 55.82 70.70
N HIS A 118 7.71 55.48 71.00
CA HIS A 118 7.01 54.38 70.32
C HIS A 118 6.60 54.72 68.88
N GLN A 119 6.34 56.00 68.56
CA GLN A 119 6.19 56.46 67.17
C GLN A 119 7.48 56.24 66.36
N GLN A 120 8.65 56.53 66.94
CA GLN A 120 9.93 56.27 66.28
C GLN A 120 10.17 54.76 66.11
N TYR A 121 9.79 53.95 67.09
CA TYR A 121 9.90 52.48 66.98
C TYR A 121 9.00 51.92 65.89
N ALA A 122 7.75 52.38 65.79
CA ALA A 122 6.84 51.98 64.72
C ALA A 122 7.40 52.34 63.34
N LEU A 123 7.91 53.56 63.17
CA LEU A 123 8.51 54.00 61.91
C LEU A 123 9.76 53.18 61.53
N ASN A 124 10.66 52.93 62.49
CA ASN A 124 11.86 52.14 62.23
C ASN A 124 11.52 50.67 61.90
N SER A 125 10.52 50.11 62.57
CA SER A 125 10.02 48.75 62.33
C SER A 125 9.35 48.65 60.95
N GLU A 126 8.57 49.65 60.56
CA GLU A 126 7.96 49.75 59.23
C GLU A 126 9.04 49.82 58.14
N GLN A 127 10.06 50.67 58.32
CA GLN A 127 11.17 50.78 57.37
C GLN A 127 11.93 49.46 57.23
N THR A 128 12.23 48.78 58.35
CA THR A 128 12.92 47.48 58.34
C THR A 128 12.09 46.44 57.59
N LEU A 129 10.78 46.40 57.83
CA LEU A 129 9.89 45.48 57.13
C LEU A 129 9.86 45.75 55.62
N GLU A 130 9.87 47.02 55.21
CA GLU A 130 9.88 47.38 53.80
C GLU A 130 11.20 47.04 53.10
N ASP A 131 12.34 47.25 53.77
CA ASP A 131 13.66 46.86 53.27
C ASP A 131 13.75 45.33 53.06
N GLU A 132 13.27 44.54 54.01
CA GLU A 132 13.26 43.07 53.92
C GLU A 132 12.29 42.55 52.84
N LYS A 133 11.15 43.22 52.63
CA LYS A 133 10.24 42.94 51.51
C LYS A 133 10.88 43.24 50.16
N HIS A 134 11.66 44.31 50.05
CA HIS A 134 12.38 44.61 48.82
C HIS A 134 13.39 43.51 48.47
N ILE A 135 14.14 43.01 49.47
CA ILE A 135 15.06 41.86 49.29
C ILE A 135 14.29 40.61 48.84
N TYR A 136 13.12 40.35 49.44
CA TYR A 136 12.26 39.23 49.06
C TYR A 136 11.80 39.30 47.60
N GLU A 137 11.34 40.47 47.14
CA GLU A 137 10.93 40.64 45.74
C GLU A 137 12.14 40.55 44.78
N GLN A 138 13.33 40.97 45.19
CA GLN A 138 14.56 40.76 44.41
C GLN A 138 14.90 39.27 44.27
N GLN A 139 14.87 38.51 45.38
CA GLN A 139 15.12 37.06 45.37
C GLN A 139 14.11 36.31 44.48
N LYS A 140 12.85 36.74 44.52
CA LYS A 140 11.79 36.21 43.64
C LYS A 140 12.05 36.48 42.16
N ALA A 141 12.55 37.68 41.81
CA ALA A 141 12.98 38.00 40.45
C ALA A 141 14.20 37.15 40.01
N ASP A 142 15.15 36.90 40.91
CA ASP A 142 16.29 36.01 40.65
C ASP A 142 15.84 34.56 40.41
N ILE A 143 14.89 34.06 41.20
CA ILE A 143 14.25 32.74 40.99
C ILE A 143 13.62 32.66 39.60
N GLN A 144 12.81 33.65 39.21
CA GLN A 144 12.20 33.68 37.88
C GLN A 144 13.26 33.70 36.76
N THR A 145 14.35 34.42 36.95
CA THR A 145 15.46 34.47 35.98
C THR A 145 16.14 33.11 35.84
N LEU A 146 16.35 32.40 36.96
CA LEU A 146 16.91 31.04 36.96
C LEU A 146 15.97 30.03 36.31
N GLU A 147 14.66 30.11 36.57
CA GLU A 147 13.65 29.26 35.92
C GLU A 147 13.59 29.48 34.40
N GLN A 148 13.67 30.74 33.96
CA GLN A 148 13.78 31.09 32.54
C GLN A 148 15.07 30.56 31.92
N ALA A 149 16.20 30.66 32.63
CA ALA A 149 17.47 30.13 32.18
C ALA A 149 17.44 28.59 32.03
N ILE A 150 16.83 27.87 32.97
CA ILE A 150 16.61 26.41 32.87
C ILE A 150 15.77 26.09 31.64
N THR A 151 14.65 26.79 31.45
CA THR A 151 13.76 26.60 30.29
C THR A 151 14.51 26.82 28.96
N ALA A 152 15.36 27.85 28.90
CA ALA A 152 16.19 28.13 27.73
C ALA A 152 17.23 27.04 27.49
N LEU A 153 17.90 26.56 28.54
CA LEU A 153 18.89 25.49 28.45
C LEU A 153 18.26 24.14 28.05
N ASP A 154 17.07 23.82 28.55
CA ASP A 154 16.32 22.62 28.14
C ASP A 154 15.97 22.67 26.64
N SER A 155 15.50 23.83 26.16
CA SER A 155 15.24 24.03 24.72
C SER A 155 16.51 23.90 23.88
N GLN A 156 17.63 24.43 24.34
CA GLN A 156 18.95 24.28 23.69
C GLN A 156 19.42 22.83 23.69
N LYS A 157 19.20 22.09 24.78
CA LYS A 157 19.54 20.66 24.90
C LYS A 157 18.79 19.84 23.84
N VAL A 158 17.50 20.10 23.65
CA VAL A 158 16.69 19.42 22.62
C VAL A 158 17.23 19.73 21.22
N ARG A 159 17.57 20.98 20.93
CA ARG A 159 18.17 21.37 19.64
C ARG A 159 19.53 20.72 19.40
N ALA A 160 20.40 20.68 20.41
CA ALA A 160 21.70 20.04 20.31
C ALA A 160 21.57 18.53 20.04
N ARG A 161 20.56 17.86 20.62
CA ARG A 161 20.23 16.46 20.29
C ARG A 161 19.78 16.29 18.85
N VAL A 162 18.93 17.19 18.35
CA VAL A 162 18.45 17.22 16.95
C VAL A 162 19.61 17.35 15.97
N GLU A 163 20.50 18.33 16.15
CA GLU A 163 21.64 18.58 15.26
C GLU A 163 22.66 17.43 15.29
N ARG A 164 22.91 16.86 16.48
CA ARG A 164 23.72 15.65 16.61
C ARG A 164 23.13 14.52 15.79
N LEU A 165 21.84 14.23 15.97
CA LEU A 165 21.17 13.14 15.25
C LEU A 165 21.14 13.37 13.74
N LYS A 166 20.96 14.62 13.29
CA LYS A 166 21.06 15.02 11.88
C LYS A 166 22.42 14.65 11.31
N THR A 167 23.49 14.95 12.04
CA THR A 167 24.87 14.63 11.64
C THR A 167 25.11 13.11 11.59
N GLU A 168 24.64 12.37 12.61
CA GLU A 168 24.78 10.91 12.68
C GLU A 168 24.04 10.16 11.56
N LEU A 169 22.93 10.72 11.09
CA LEU A 169 22.05 10.10 10.08
C LEU A 169 22.29 10.60 8.65
N SER A 170 23.24 11.52 8.42
CA SER A 170 23.62 12.00 7.09
C SER A 170 24.99 11.51 6.54
N PRO A 171 25.56 10.35 6.93
CA PRO A 171 26.80 9.89 6.32
C PRO A 171 26.53 9.27 4.93
N SER A 172 27.57 9.27 4.10
CA SER A 172 27.63 8.46 2.88
C SER A 172 28.56 7.27 3.10
N ASN A 173 28.06 6.04 2.90
CA ASN A 173 28.84 4.82 3.06
C ASN A 173 28.65 3.88 1.86
N GLN A 174 29.63 3.01 1.65
CA GLN A 174 29.56 1.91 0.72
C GLN A 174 29.13 0.62 1.44
N ILE A 175 28.11 -0.06 0.92
CA ILE A 175 27.64 -1.37 1.39
C ILE A 175 27.99 -2.44 0.37
N ASN A 176 28.62 -3.52 0.83
CA ASN A 176 28.81 -4.73 0.05
C ASN A 176 27.64 -5.68 0.30
N VAL A 177 26.93 -6.06 -0.76
CA VAL A 177 25.74 -6.91 -0.68
C VAL A 177 25.87 -8.11 -1.60
N SER A 178 25.42 -9.27 -1.11
CA SER A 178 25.15 -10.46 -1.90
C SER A 178 23.67 -10.81 -1.81
N PHE A 179 23.01 -11.00 -2.94
CA PHE A 179 21.63 -11.48 -3.01
C PHE A 179 21.53 -12.67 -3.95
N THR A 180 20.71 -13.65 -3.56
CA THR A 180 20.49 -14.87 -4.33
C THR A 180 19.01 -15.01 -4.59
N ASN A 181 18.63 -15.09 -5.86
CA ASN A 181 17.26 -15.22 -6.33
C ASN A 181 17.04 -16.58 -7.01
N ARG A 182 15.81 -17.09 -6.98
CA ARG A 182 15.36 -18.20 -7.84
C ARG A 182 14.56 -17.61 -8.97
N CYS A 183 15.18 -17.52 -10.14
CA CYS A 183 14.52 -16.96 -11.32
C CYS A 183 13.46 -17.92 -11.86
N HIS A 184 12.38 -17.35 -12.38
CA HIS A 184 11.31 -18.12 -12.97
C HIS A 184 11.80 -18.79 -14.27
N SER A 185 11.34 -20.01 -14.56
CA SER A 185 11.79 -20.79 -15.72
C SER A 185 11.46 -20.15 -17.08
N SER A 186 10.47 -19.25 -17.11
CA SER A 186 10.10 -18.48 -18.31
C SER A 186 10.91 -17.19 -18.50
N MET A 187 11.77 -16.82 -17.55
CA MET A 187 12.61 -15.61 -17.65
C MET A 187 13.87 -15.89 -18.47
N THR A 188 14.27 -14.92 -19.29
CA THR A 188 15.60 -14.91 -19.89
C THR A 188 16.67 -14.68 -18.82
N ILE A 189 17.91 -15.09 -19.11
CA ILE A 189 19.06 -14.85 -18.21
C ILE A 189 19.24 -13.35 -17.92
N ALA A 190 19.00 -12.48 -18.91
CA ALA A 190 19.10 -11.03 -18.74
C ALA A 190 18.00 -10.47 -17.81
N GLN A 191 16.77 -10.98 -17.89
CA GLN A 191 15.68 -10.60 -16.98
C GLN A 191 15.96 -11.08 -15.55
N CYS A 192 16.46 -12.31 -15.42
CA CYS A 192 16.88 -12.90 -14.16
C CYS A 192 18.02 -12.10 -13.50
N ASP A 193 19.03 -11.68 -14.28
CA ASP A 193 20.12 -10.81 -13.82
C ASP A 193 19.60 -9.45 -13.34
N ASN A 194 18.80 -8.76 -14.15
CA ASN A 194 18.24 -7.46 -13.78
C ASN A 194 17.40 -7.53 -12.51
N GLN A 195 16.51 -8.51 -12.39
CA GLN A 195 15.71 -8.70 -11.18
C GLN A 195 16.59 -8.96 -9.95
N THR A 196 17.60 -9.82 -10.08
CA THR A 196 18.50 -10.14 -8.97
C THR A 196 19.33 -8.93 -8.54
N ARG A 197 19.75 -8.09 -9.51
CA ARG A 197 20.45 -6.83 -9.25
C ARG A 197 19.57 -5.82 -8.51
N GLU A 198 18.31 -5.67 -8.89
CA GLU A 198 17.35 -4.79 -8.20
C GLU A 198 17.10 -5.25 -6.75
N LEU A 199 16.91 -6.56 -6.55
CA LEU A 199 16.73 -7.13 -5.21
C LEU A 199 17.99 -6.98 -4.34
N ALA A 200 19.18 -7.07 -4.94
CA ALA A 200 20.44 -6.79 -4.25
C ALA A 200 20.54 -5.31 -3.82
N LEU A 201 20.16 -4.36 -4.69
CA LEU A 201 20.09 -2.93 -4.34
C LEU A 201 19.09 -2.68 -3.20
N GLN A 202 17.91 -3.29 -3.23
CA GLN A 202 16.94 -3.20 -2.13
C GLN A 202 17.52 -3.73 -0.81
N LYS A 203 18.23 -4.86 -0.86
CA LYS A 203 18.92 -5.40 0.31
C LYS A 203 20.01 -4.44 0.82
N ALA A 204 20.77 -3.81 -0.07
CA ALA A 204 21.78 -2.82 0.32
C ALA A 204 21.17 -1.60 1.01
N VAL A 205 20.06 -1.05 0.49
CA VAL A 205 19.33 0.06 1.11
C VAL A 205 18.84 -0.33 2.51
N LYS A 206 18.24 -1.52 2.66
CA LYS A 206 17.77 -2.01 3.96
C LYS A 206 18.91 -2.20 4.96
N GLN A 207 20.05 -2.76 4.52
CA GLN A 207 21.22 -2.92 5.36
C GLN A 207 21.82 -1.58 5.78
N PHE A 208 21.95 -0.62 4.85
CA PHE A 208 22.42 0.73 5.14
C PHE A 208 21.51 1.45 6.15
N GLN A 209 20.19 1.35 5.97
CA GLN A 209 19.23 1.91 6.92
C GLN A 209 19.41 1.33 8.32
N ALA A 210 19.57 0.00 8.43
CA ALA A 210 19.80 -0.66 9.72
C ALA A 210 21.12 -0.19 10.37
N GLU A 211 22.20 -0.12 9.60
CA GLU A 211 23.51 0.36 10.09
C GLU A 211 23.46 1.83 10.54
N LEU A 212 22.76 2.69 9.80
CA LEU A 212 22.56 4.09 10.18
C LEU A 212 21.87 4.18 11.54
N ILE A 213 20.77 3.46 11.73
CA ILE A 213 19.96 3.50 12.96
C ILE A 213 20.76 2.95 14.14
N GLU A 214 21.45 1.82 13.96
CA GLU A 214 22.24 1.17 15.02
C GLU A 214 23.39 2.06 15.52
N LYS A 215 24.02 2.83 14.61
CA LYS A 215 25.14 3.73 14.93
C LYS A 215 24.72 5.04 15.60
N THR A 216 23.42 5.36 15.65
CA THR A 216 22.97 6.58 16.33
C THR A 216 23.14 6.49 17.85
N THR A 217 23.43 7.62 18.49
CA THR A 217 23.57 7.71 19.95
C THR A 217 22.28 7.41 20.71
N GLU A 218 21.13 7.51 20.03
CA GLU A 218 19.80 7.28 20.59
C GLU A 218 19.02 6.17 19.85
N SER A 219 19.73 5.11 19.42
CA SER A 219 19.22 4.05 18.55
C SER A 219 17.88 3.44 18.96
N LYS A 220 17.64 3.21 20.26
CA LYS A 220 16.35 2.69 20.76
C LYS A 220 15.17 3.62 20.44
N LEU A 221 15.36 4.92 20.62
CA LEU A 221 14.32 5.92 20.38
C LEU A 221 14.10 6.08 18.87
N VAL A 222 15.18 6.18 18.10
CA VAL A 222 15.15 6.22 16.64
C VAL A 222 14.41 5.01 16.07
N GLN A 223 14.73 3.79 16.54
CA GLN A 223 14.11 2.56 16.07
C GLN A 223 12.61 2.48 16.38
N SER A 224 12.15 3.04 17.50
CA SER A 224 10.71 3.08 17.82
C SER A 224 9.92 4.10 17.00
N ASN A 225 10.58 5.12 16.46
CA ASN A 225 9.95 6.18 15.69
C ASN A 225 10.25 6.13 14.18
N ILE A 226 11.11 5.22 13.72
CA ILE A 226 11.51 5.13 12.30
C ILE A 226 10.31 4.90 11.37
N ALA A 227 9.28 4.20 11.82
CA ALA A 227 8.07 3.98 11.03
C ALA A 227 7.26 5.27 10.75
N LYS A 228 7.58 6.38 11.43
CA LYS A 228 6.87 7.67 11.31
C LYS A 228 7.53 8.63 10.31
N THR A 229 8.70 8.28 9.76
CA THR A 229 9.47 9.17 8.88
C THR A 229 10.43 8.40 7.98
N SER A 230 10.88 9.03 6.90
CA SER A 230 11.86 8.47 5.96
C SER A 230 13.24 9.09 6.18
N LEU A 231 14.29 8.28 6.00
CA LEU A 231 15.68 8.76 5.95
C LEU A 231 16.08 9.26 4.55
N ASN A 232 15.23 9.06 3.53
CA ASN A 232 15.48 9.41 2.12
C ASN A 232 16.87 8.95 1.66
N ILE A 233 17.05 7.62 1.61
CA ILE A 233 18.30 6.99 1.22
C ILE A 233 18.39 6.96 -0.30
N HIS A 234 19.50 7.47 -0.84
CA HIS A 234 19.79 7.54 -2.26
C HIS A 234 20.91 6.58 -2.63
N VAL A 235 20.73 5.83 -3.72
CA VAL A 235 21.80 5.05 -4.35
C VAL A 235 22.58 5.98 -5.27
N LEU A 236 23.83 6.29 -4.92
CA LEU A 236 24.68 7.18 -5.72
C LEU A 236 25.29 6.44 -6.91
N ARG A 237 25.85 5.26 -6.66
CA ARG A 237 26.44 4.38 -7.67
C ARG A 237 26.53 2.95 -7.16
N HIS A 238 26.56 1.99 -8.07
CA HIS A 238 26.81 0.60 -7.74
C HIS A 238 27.75 -0.06 -8.75
N LYS A 239 28.54 -1.02 -8.28
CA LYS A 239 29.44 -1.83 -9.10
C LYS A 239 29.19 -3.30 -8.81
N VAL A 240 28.77 -4.02 -9.85
CA VAL A 240 28.61 -5.47 -9.78
C VAL A 240 29.99 -6.13 -9.83
N SER A 241 30.28 -6.94 -8.82
CA SER A 241 31.53 -7.69 -8.69
C SER A 241 31.38 -9.11 -9.23
N GLU A 242 30.23 -9.74 -9.00
CA GLU A 242 29.89 -11.07 -9.49
C GLU A 242 28.41 -11.13 -9.85
N SER A 243 28.07 -11.72 -10.99
CA SER A 243 26.67 -12.03 -11.35
C SER A 243 26.62 -13.32 -12.16
N GLY A 244 25.80 -14.28 -11.74
CA GLY A 244 25.67 -15.54 -12.45
C GLY A 244 24.94 -16.62 -11.65
N PHE A 245 24.78 -17.79 -12.29
CA PHE A 245 24.22 -18.96 -11.62
C PHE A 245 25.20 -19.49 -10.55
N TYR A 246 24.70 -19.56 -9.33
CA TYR A 246 25.31 -20.16 -8.16
C TYR A 246 24.57 -21.47 -7.89
N ASP A 247 25.30 -22.57 -7.65
CA ASP A 247 24.76 -23.93 -7.41
C ASP A 247 23.96 -24.60 -8.55
N GLY A 248 23.78 -23.93 -9.69
CA GLY A 248 23.11 -24.47 -10.88
C GLY A 248 21.60 -24.21 -10.91
N GLU A 249 20.97 -23.82 -9.79
CA GLU A 249 19.53 -23.52 -9.73
C GLU A 249 19.24 -22.07 -9.32
N ARG A 250 20.19 -21.38 -8.71
CA ARG A 250 19.98 -20.03 -8.15
C ARG A 250 20.84 -19.00 -8.86
N TYR A 251 20.32 -17.80 -9.04
CA TYR A 251 21.09 -16.69 -9.60
C TYR A 251 21.57 -15.79 -8.47
N ARG A 252 22.87 -15.50 -8.43
CA ARG A 252 23.50 -14.69 -7.39
C ARG A 252 24.12 -13.44 -7.98
N THR A 253 23.93 -12.33 -7.30
CA THR A 253 24.62 -11.08 -7.59
C THR A 253 25.33 -10.57 -6.34
N VAL A 254 26.60 -10.23 -6.48
CA VAL A 254 27.44 -9.56 -5.48
C VAL A 254 27.82 -8.18 -6.01
N MET A 255 27.55 -7.13 -5.26
CA MET A 255 27.85 -5.76 -5.67
C MET A 255 28.20 -4.84 -4.50
N ASN A 256 28.99 -3.81 -4.80
CA ASN A 256 29.23 -2.68 -3.90
C ASN A 256 28.30 -1.53 -4.28
N VAL A 257 27.63 -0.93 -3.29
CA VAL A 257 26.62 0.12 -3.49
C VAL A 257 26.98 1.31 -2.60
N ASP A 258 27.16 2.47 -3.21
CA ASP A 258 27.41 3.73 -2.49
C ASP A 258 26.06 4.40 -2.23
N LEU A 259 25.79 4.66 -0.96
CA LEU A 259 24.51 5.17 -0.46
C LEU A 259 24.72 6.47 0.31
N GLU A 260 23.73 7.34 0.28
CA GLU A 260 23.69 8.60 1.02
C GLU A 260 22.30 8.83 1.62
N SER A 261 22.23 9.32 2.86
CA SER A 261 20.98 9.66 3.53
C SER A 261 20.77 11.18 3.53
N ARG A 262 19.64 11.63 2.96
CA ARG A 262 19.30 13.06 2.79
C ARG A 262 18.03 13.41 3.55
N LEU A 263 18.19 13.66 4.84
CA LEU A 263 17.07 13.89 5.76
C LEU A 263 16.30 15.17 5.42
N ASN A 264 14.98 15.12 5.60
CA ASN A 264 14.19 16.34 5.71
C ASN A 264 14.49 17.02 7.05
N ASP A 265 14.39 18.35 7.12
CA ASP A 265 14.73 19.09 8.35
C ASP A 265 13.92 18.66 9.57
N SER A 266 12.66 18.21 9.39
CA SER A 266 11.83 17.73 10.51
C SER A 266 12.10 16.27 10.93
N THR A 267 12.84 15.49 10.12
CA THR A 267 13.05 14.05 10.36
C THR A 267 13.71 13.78 11.72
N PRO A 268 14.79 14.48 12.13
CA PRO A 268 15.40 14.25 13.44
C PRO A 268 14.45 14.50 14.61
N CYS A 269 13.56 15.52 14.54
CA CYS A 269 12.56 15.77 15.59
C CYS A 269 11.53 14.65 15.69
N THR A 270 11.06 14.13 14.54
CA THR A 270 10.14 12.99 14.53
C THR A 270 10.78 11.74 15.12
N LEU A 271 12.06 11.48 14.83
CA LEU A 271 12.80 10.34 15.38
C LEU A 271 13.03 10.47 16.90
N LEU A 272 13.30 11.69 17.39
CA LEU A 272 13.46 11.98 18.82
C LEU A 272 12.12 12.14 19.56
N GLY A 273 10.98 12.19 18.86
CA GLY A 273 9.67 12.43 19.47
C GLY A 273 9.53 13.80 20.11
N VAL A 274 10.22 14.82 19.59
CA VAL A 274 10.21 16.20 20.11
C VAL A 274 9.45 17.14 19.16
N ASP A 275 9.04 18.30 19.69
CA ASP A 275 8.30 19.28 18.90
C ASP A 275 9.14 19.79 17.71
N LYS A 276 8.50 19.96 16.56
CA LYS A 276 9.14 20.39 15.31
C LYS A 276 9.81 21.76 15.42
N GLN A 277 9.37 22.62 16.33
CA GLN A 277 10.00 23.92 16.59
C GLN A 277 11.50 23.83 16.94
N HIS A 278 11.96 22.66 17.42
CA HIS A 278 13.37 22.44 17.73
C HIS A 278 14.21 21.99 16.52
N CYS A 279 13.58 21.73 15.36
CA CYS A 279 14.26 21.39 14.11
C CYS A 279 14.52 22.61 13.20
N PHE A 280 14.02 23.78 13.58
CA PHE A 280 14.17 25.00 12.80
C PHE A 280 14.90 26.07 13.63
N ALA A 281 15.79 26.81 13.00
CA ALA A 281 16.48 27.92 13.65
C ALA A 281 15.45 29.00 14.07
N PRO A 282 15.56 29.58 15.28
CA PRO A 282 14.66 30.64 15.73
C PRO A 282 14.80 31.86 14.83
N GLY A 283 13.72 32.24 14.13
CA GLY A 283 13.68 33.39 13.20
C GLY A 283 13.45 33.04 11.74
N TYR A 284 13.53 31.77 11.34
CA TYR A 284 13.15 31.33 9.99
C TYR A 284 11.69 30.86 9.96
N ALA A 285 10.78 31.82 10.11
CA ALA A 285 9.40 31.72 9.66
C ALA A 285 9.23 32.67 8.48
N SER A 286 9.67 32.25 7.29
CA SER A 286 9.14 32.79 6.06
C SER A 286 9.10 31.68 5.01
N ALA A 287 7.89 31.51 4.47
CA ALA A 287 7.69 30.88 3.18
C ALA A 287 8.44 31.68 2.11
N GLU A 288 8.83 30.96 1.05
CA GLU A 288 9.42 31.47 -0.20
C GLU A 288 10.91 31.78 -0.19
N GLN A 289 11.72 30.77 -0.54
CA GLN A 289 12.62 30.83 -1.71
C GLN A 289 13.27 29.46 -1.93
N PHE A 290 12.72 28.68 -2.85
CA PHE A 290 13.52 27.72 -3.62
C PHE A 290 13.44 28.13 -5.08
N ASN A 291 14.56 28.65 -5.56
CA ASN A 291 14.81 28.81 -6.99
C ASN A 291 14.92 27.42 -7.63
N ASN A 292 14.44 27.37 -8.87
CA ASN A 292 14.43 26.21 -9.75
C ASN A 292 15.78 25.50 -9.84
N GLU A 293 15.86 24.33 -9.22
CA GLU A 293 16.39 23.14 -9.89
C GLU A 293 15.33 22.05 -9.76
N LYS A 294 14.98 21.46 -10.89
CA LYS A 294 13.82 20.58 -11.06
C LYS A 294 14.18 19.20 -10.50
N GLU A 295 14.20 19.06 -9.18
CA GLU A 295 14.33 17.76 -8.50
C GLU A 295 12.96 17.25 -8.05
N ILE A 296 12.73 15.96 -8.29
CA ILE A 296 11.42 15.34 -8.08
C ILE A 296 11.46 14.63 -6.72
N ALA A 297 10.82 15.22 -5.70
CA ALA A 297 10.66 14.62 -4.36
C ALA A 297 10.00 13.22 -4.46
N TRP A 298 10.34 12.25 -3.62
CA TRP A 298 9.69 10.93 -3.61
C TRP A 298 8.75 10.78 -2.41
N VAL A 299 7.60 10.14 -2.61
CA VAL A 299 6.47 10.03 -1.68
C VAL A 299 5.92 8.60 -1.70
N THR A 300 5.29 8.18 -0.61
CA THR A 300 4.79 6.81 -0.46
C THR A 300 3.32 6.72 -0.86
N LEU A 301 3.02 5.87 -1.84
CA LEU A 301 1.67 5.48 -2.22
C LEU A 301 1.31 4.19 -1.46
N PHE A 302 0.32 4.28 -0.56
CA PHE A 302 -0.22 3.13 0.16
C PHE A 302 -1.44 2.60 -0.58
N VAL A 303 -1.31 1.44 -1.23
CA VAL A 303 -2.41 0.87 -2.03
C VAL A 303 -3.09 -0.25 -1.26
N ARG A 304 -4.41 -0.13 -1.11
CA ARG A 304 -5.29 -1.17 -0.56
C ARG A 304 -6.53 -1.36 -1.41
N SER A 305 -6.78 -2.61 -1.79
CA SER A 305 -8.00 -3.04 -2.46
C SER A 305 -8.95 -3.71 -1.46
N ASN A 306 -10.22 -3.84 -1.84
CA ASN A 306 -11.17 -4.75 -1.18
C ASN A 306 -10.92 -6.23 -1.52
N GLN A 307 -9.98 -6.52 -2.43
CA GLN A 307 -9.63 -7.86 -2.88
C GLN A 307 -8.19 -8.24 -2.49
N TYR A 308 -7.95 -9.52 -2.25
CA TYR A 308 -6.62 -10.12 -2.08
C TYR A 308 -6.16 -10.75 -3.41
N ASP A 309 -4.86 -11.01 -3.60
CA ASP A 309 -4.28 -11.52 -4.85
C ASP A 309 -4.68 -10.69 -6.09
N ASP A 310 -4.66 -9.37 -5.94
CA ASP A 310 -4.73 -8.45 -7.07
C ASP A 310 -3.33 -8.11 -7.58
N ASN A 311 -3.24 -7.38 -8.68
CA ASN A 311 -1.97 -6.91 -9.23
C ASN A 311 -2.00 -5.39 -9.33
N VAL A 312 -1.16 -4.74 -8.53
CA VAL A 312 -0.93 -3.30 -8.54
C VAL A 312 0.21 -3.00 -9.49
N MET A 313 -0.03 -2.12 -10.45
CA MET A 313 0.97 -1.59 -11.37
C MET A 313 1.01 -0.07 -11.26
N VAL A 314 2.22 0.49 -11.31
CA VAL A 314 2.42 1.94 -11.40
C VAL A 314 3.37 2.22 -12.56
N ASP A 315 2.95 3.07 -13.49
CA ASP A 315 3.65 3.41 -14.72
C ASP A 315 4.09 2.17 -15.53
N GLY A 316 3.25 1.13 -15.53
CA GLY A 316 3.51 -0.15 -16.20
C GLY A 316 4.41 -1.13 -15.45
N VAL A 317 4.87 -0.80 -14.24
CA VAL A 317 5.69 -1.67 -13.38
C VAL A 317 4.80 -2.36 -12.34
N SER A 318 4.87 -3.69 -12.21
CA SER A 318 4.11 -4.46 -11.21
C SER A 318 4.78 -4.46 -9.84
N TYR A 319 4.00 -4.19 -8.80
CA TYR A 319 4.39 -4.17 -7.40
C TYR A 319 3.75 -5.29 -6.57
N GLY A 320 3.04 -6.22 -7.22
CA GLY A 320 2.39 -7.36 -6.56
C GLY A 320 0.98 -7.03 -6.05
N SER A 321 0.52 -7.79 -5.06
CA SER A 321 -0.84 -7.69 -4.51
C SER A 321 -0.93 -6.73 -3.35
N THR A 322 -2.08 -6.08 -3.20
CA THR A 322 -2.40 -5.28 -2.04
C THR A 322 -2.47 -6.14 -0.76
N PRO A 323 -2.15 -5.59 0.43
CA PRO A 323 -1.65 -4.22 0.66
C PRO A 323 -0.20 -4.05 0.21
N VAL A 324 0.10 -2.96 -0.50
CA VAL A 324 1.45 -2.64 -0.97
C VAL A 324 1.80 -1.17 -0.72
N GLU A 325 3.07 -0.93 -0.40
CA GLU A 325 3.64 0.39 -0.17
C GLU A 325 4.68 0.66 -1.25
N ILE A 326 4.46 1.72 -2.05
CA ILE A 326 5.24 2.01 -3.25
C ILE A 326 5.83 3.41 -3.12
N MET A 327 7.15 3.55 -3.22
CA MET A 327 7.80 4.85 -3.26
C MET A 327 7.85 5.35 -4.72
N LEU A 328 7.30 6.53 -4.97
CA LEU A 328 7.19 7.14 -6.30
C LEU A 328 7.62 8.60 -6.24
N PRO A 329 8.14 9.19 -7.33
CA PRO A 329 8.36 10.63 -7.38
C PRO A 329 7.05 11.42 -7.22
N VAL A 330 7.13 12.72 -6.93
CA VAL A 330 5.99 13.63 -6.95
C VAL A 330 5.68 13.94 -8.40
N GLY A 331 4.43 13.73 -8.78
CA GLY A 331 4.03 13.87 -10.16
C GLY A 331 2.85 13.00 -10.51
N SER A 332 2.55 12.98 -11.80
CA SER A 332 1.48 12.17 -12.34
C SER A 332 1.98 10.73 -12.53
N HIS A 333 1.35 9.80 -11.83
CA HIS A 333 1.61 8.38 -11.93
C HIS A 333 0.37 7.65 -12.42
N HIS A 334 0.54 6.79 -13.41
CA HIS A 334 -0.52 5.95 -13.95
C HIS A 334 -0.63 4.68 -13.11
N ILE A 335 -1.71 4.56 -12.35
CA ILE A 335 -1.91 3.46 -11.42
C ILE A 335 -2.99 2.55 -11.98
N VAL A 336 -2.62 1.29 -12.16
CA VAL A 336 -3.50 0.23 -12.62
C VAL A 336 -3.58 -0.84 -11.55
N ILE A 337 -4.77 -1.11 -11.02
CA ILE A 337 -5.02 -2.23 -10.11
C ILE A 337 -6.00 -3.15 -10.78
N GLN A 338 -5.55 -4.36 -11.05
CA GLN A 338 -6.34 -5.35 -11.77
C GLN A 338 -6.39 -6.65 -10.99
N LYS A 339 -7.55 -7.30 -11.07
CA LYS A 339 -7.75 -8.67 -10.61
C LYS A 339 -8.62 -9.36 -11.63
N GLU A 340 -8.31 -10.61 -11.92
CA GLU A 340 -9.14 -11.44 -12.80
C GLU A 340 -10.58 -11.51 -12.26
N GLY A 341 -11.57 -11.27 -13.13
CA GLY A 341 -12.98 -11.18 -12.74
C GLY A 341 -13.43 -9.82 -12.18
N TYR A 342 -12.56 -8.80 -12.13
CA TYR A 342 -12.87 -7.47 -11.60
C TYR A 342 -12.58 -6.35 -12.61
N GLN A 343 -13.36 -5.27 -12.52
CA GLN A 343 -13.14 -4.09 -13.33
C GLN A 343 -11.80 -3.49 -12.93
N THR A 344 -10.92 -3.32 -13.90
CA THR A 344 -9.60 -2.74 -13.67
C THR A 344 -9.77 -1.30 -13.20
N PHE A 345 -9.17 -0.98 -12.06
CA PHE A 345 -8.99 0.40 -11.66
C PHE A 345 -7.81 0.95 -12.44
N ASP A 346 -8.06 1.96 -13.28
CA ASP A 346 -7.07 2.58 -14.13
C ASP A 346 -7.22 4.09 -14.02
N GLN A 347 -6.29 4.74 -13.32
CA GLN A 347 -6.31 6.20 -13.14
C GLN A 347 -4.90 6.78 -13.09
N SER A 348 -4.73 7.95 -13.71
CA SER A 348 -3.57 8.80 -13.46
C SER A 348 -3.80 9.67 -12.23
N LEU A 349 -2.97 9.51 -11.20
CA LEU A 349 -3.02 10.30 -9.98
C LEU A 349 -1.82 11.23 -9.90
N ASN A 350 -2.06 12.51 -9.58
CA ASN A 350 -1.00 13.46 -9.30
C ASN A 350 -0.64 13.41 -7.80
N ILE A 351 0.43 12.71 -7.48
CA ILE A 351 0.87 12.46 -6.11
C ILE A 351 1.83 13.57 -5.69
N LYS A 352 1.48 14.33 -4.66
CA LYS A 352 2.29 15.45 -4.14
C LYS A 352 2.86 15.20 -2.73
N SER A 353 2.31 14.21 -2.04
CA SER A 353 2.64 13.80 -0.67
C SER A 353 2.26 12.33 -0.52
N ASP A 354 2.61 11.70 0.61
CA ASP A 354 2.14 10.35 0.93
C ASP A 354 0.62 10.24 0.72
N TYR A 355 0.21 9.21 -0.03
CA TYR A 355 -1.16 9.12 -0.55
C TYR A 355 -1.75 7.74 -0.24
N PRO A 356 -2.78 7.66 0.62
CA PRO A 356 -3.50 6.42 0.83
C PRO A 356 -4.53 6.20 -0.27
N LEU A 357 -4.24 5.29 -1.20
CA LEU A 357 -5.17 4.88 -2.24
C LEU A 357 -5.95 3.64 -1.78
N ARG A 358 -7.24 3.84 -1.50
CA ARG A 358 -8.19 2.74 -1.30
C ARG A 358 -9.04 2.54 -2.54
N VAL A 359 -9.00 1.34 -3.09
CA VAL A 359 -9.77 0.97 -4.28
C VAL A 359 -10.79 -0.09 -3.93
N ASN A 360 -12.01 0.10 -4.41
CA ASN A 360 -13.06 -0.90 -4.34
C ASN A 360 -13.24 -1.46 -5.76
N LEU A 361 -12.51 -2.53 -6.06
CA LEU A 361 -12.67 -3.30 -7.28
C LEU A 361 -14.07 -3.92 -7.28
N LYS A 362 -14.84 -3.58 -8.31
CA LYS A 362 -16.16 -4.16 -8.57
C LYS A 362 -15.96 -5.37 -9.45
N GLU A 363 -16.62 -6.48 -9.13
CA GLU A 363 -16.65 -7.64 -10.01
C GLU A 363 -17.11 -7.19 -11.40
N THR A 364 -16.32 -7.50 -12.42
CA THR A 364 -16.81 -7.42 -13.78
C THR A 364 -17.84 -8.52 -13.86
N ILE A 365 -19.11 -8.16 -14.03
CA ILE A 365 -20.13 -9.16 -14.36
C ILE A 365 -19.70 -9.72 -15.72
N ASN A 366 -18.97 -10.83 -15.69
CA ASN A 366 -18.60 -11.57 -16.88
C ASN A 366 -19.88 -12.25 -17.35
N ARG A 367 -20.74 -11.48 -18.03
CA ARG A 367 -21.90 -12.04 -18.69
C ARG A 367 -21.34 -12.87 -19.83
N LEU A 368 -21.18 -14.16 -19.55
CA LEU A 368 -20.82 -15.16 -20.54
C LEU A 368 -21.62 -14.87 -21.81
N SER A 369 -20.92 -14.60 -22.90
CA SER A 369 -21.57 -14.26 -24.16
C SER A 369 -21.52 -15.45 -25.10
N ALA A 370 -22.63 -15.74 -25.78
CA ALA A 370 -22.65 -16.82 -26.76
C ALA A 370 -21.62 -16.51 -27.87
N GLY A 371 -20.75 -17.47 -28.17
CA GLY A 371 -19.69 -17.29 -29.16
C GLY A 371 -18.32 -16.86 -28.59
N GLU A 372 -18.24 -16.57 -27.29
CA GLU A 372 -16.99 -16.21 -26.63
C GLU A 372 -15.99 -17.37 -26.66
N LYS A 373 -14.75 -17.10 -27.07
CA LYS A 373 -13.72 -18.13 -27.23
C LYS A 373 -12.77 -18.16 -26.06
N PHE A 374 -12.50 -19.35 -25.54
CA PHE A 374 -11.57 -19.55 -24.43
C PHE A 374 -10.88 -20.91 -24.53
N ALA A 375 -9.79 -21.11 -23.81
CA ALA A 375 -9.11 -22.40 -23.71
C ALA A 375 -8.54 -22.56 -22.30
N ASP A 376 -8.68 -23.74 -21.70
CA ASP A 376 -8.01 -24.04 -20.44
C ASP A 376 -6.52 -24.32 -20.68
N LEU A 377 -5.71 -24.25 -19.62
CA LEU A 377 -4.32 -24.67 -19.64
C LEU A 377 -4.18 -26.11 -19.14
N ILE A 378 -3.43 -26.92 -19.88
CA ILE A 378 -2.98 -28.26 -19.47
C ILE A 378 -1.64 -28.12 -18.73
N LYS A 379 -1.35 -29.05 -17.81
CA LYS A 379 -0.06 -29.13 -17.10
C LYS A 379 1.10 -29.09 -18.11
N GLY A 380 2.05 -28.18 -17.87
CA GLY A 380 3.15 -27.92 -18.80
C GLY A 380 2.94 -26.71 -19.72
N GLY A 381 1.86 -25.93 -19.53
CA GLY A 381 1.64 -24.66 -20.22
C GLY A 381 1.14 -24.79 -21.67
N ILE A 382 0.61 -25.97 -22.03
CA ILE A 382 0.02 -26.22 -23.34
C ILE A 382 -1.46 -25.87 -23.28
N GLU A 383 -1.97 -25.13 -24.27
CA GLU A 383 -3.40 -24.82 -24.36
C GLU A 383 -4.21 -26.09 -24.68
N ALA A 384 -5.29 -26.29 -23.92
CA ALA A 384 -6.34 -27.24 -24.25
C ALA A 384 -7.05 -26.84 -25.56
N PRO A 385 -7.88 -27.72 -26.15
CA PRO A 385 -8.66 -27.34 -27.32
C PRO A 385 -9.48 -26.07 -27.07
N GLN A 386 -9.40 -25.10 -27.98
CA GLN A 386 -10.21 -23.89 -27.92
C GLN A 386 -11.70 -24.21 -27.90
N LEU A 387 -12.43 -23.59 -26.99
CA LEU A 387 -13.85 -23.73 -26.74
C LEU A 387 -14.59 -22.46 -27.17
N VAL A 388 -15.87 -22.61 -27.48
CA VAL A 388 -16.84 -21.55 -27.73
C VAL A 388 -17.93 -21.66 -26.65
N ALA A 389 -18.22 -20.56 -25.96
CA ALA A 389 -19.23 -20.50 -24.92
C ALA A 389 -20.65 -20.52 -25.50
N MET A 390 -21.50 -21.34 -24.89
CA MET A 390 -22.93 -21.44 -25.09
C MET A 390 -23.62 -20.98 -23.79
N VAL A 391 -24.67 -20.17 -23.93
CA VAL A 391 -25.36 -19.55 -22.79
C VAL A 391 -26.74 -20.18 -22.59
N PRO A 392 -27.29 -20.19 -21.36
CA PRO A 392 -28.65 -20.65 -21.12
C PRO A 392 -29.66 -19.89 -21.97
N GLY A 393 -30.72 -20.56 -22.41
CA GLY A 393 -31.74 -19.96 -23.25
C GLY A 393 -32.66 -20.97 -23.93
N GLU A 394 -33.60 -20.43 -24.71
CA GLU A 394 -34.49 -21.22 -25.56
C GLU A 394 -33.89 -21.37 -26.94
N TYR A 395 -33.76 -22.61 -27.41
CA TYR A 395 -33.19 -22.93 -28.71
C TYR A 395 -34.15 -23.81 -29.51
N LEU A 396 -34.14 -23.62 -30.82
CA LEU A 396 -34.92 -24.43 -31.76
C LEU A 396 -33.99 -25.44 -32.45
N ILE A 397 -34.31 -26.72 -32.26
CA ILE A 397 -33.61 -27.87 -32.84
C ILE A 397 -34.59 -28.77 -33.60
N GLY A 398 -34.10 -29.85 -34.21
CA GLY A 398 -34.89 -30.74 -35.04
C GLY A 398 -35.06 -30.25 -36.48
N GLU A 399 -35.71 -31.04 -37.31
CA GLU A 399 -35.96 -30.71 -38.70
C GLU A 399 -36.69 -29.36 -38.81
N HIS A 400 -36.10 -28.40 -39.52
CA HIS A 400 -36.58 -27.01 -39.62
C HIS A 400 -36.86 -26.28 -38.27
N GLY A 401 -36.16 -26.66 -37.19
CA GLY A 401 -36.35 -26.03 -35.88
C GLY A 401 -37.68 -26.39 -35.20
N SER A 402 -38.23 -27.58 -35.49
CA SER A 402 -39.55 -28.01 -35.00
C SER A 402 -39.65 -28.19 -33.47
N ASN A 403 -38.52 -28.36 -32.77
CA ASN A 403 -38.48 -28.68 -31.36
C ASN A 403 -37.81 -27.55 -30.56
N GLN A 404 -38.52 -26.99 -29.59
CA GLN A 404 -37.95 -26.04 -28.65
C GLN A 404 -37.32 -26.77 -27.46
N VAL A 405 -36.07 -26.46 -27.15
CA VAL A 405 -35.32 -26.99 -26.01
C VAL A 405 -34.82 -25.83 -25.16
N HIS A 406 -35.07 -25.94 -23.85
CA HIS A 406 -34.52 -25.05 -22.85
C HIS A 406 -33.15 -25.57 -22.41
N LEU A 407 -32.09 -24.79 -22.69
CA LEU A 407 -30.78 -25.02 -22.14
C LEU A 407 -30.67 -24.26 -20.81
N ASP A 408 -30.60 -25.00 -19.71
CA ASP A 408 -30.62 -24.47 -18.34
C ASP A 408 -29.24 -24.09 -17.78
N HIS A 409 -28.17 -24.43 -18.49
CA HIS A 409 -26.79 -24.20 -18.06
C HIS A 409 -25.91 -23.65 -19.19
N ALA A 410 -24.80 -23.03 -18.83
CA ALA A 410 -23.77 -22.64 -19.77
C ALA A 410 -22.75 -23.77 -19.97
N PHE A 411 -22.19 -23.87 -21.16
CA PHE A 411 -21.08 -24.79 -21.43
C PHE A 411 -20.16 -24.24 -22.52
N GLY A 412 -18.90 -24.67 -22.51
CA GLY A 412 -17.97 -24.45 -23.62
C GLY A 412 -17.94 -25.66 -24.52
N ILE A 413 -17.98 -25.50 -25.84
CA ILE A 413 -17.86 -26.59 -26.81
C ILE A 413 -16.68 -26.36 -27.75
N GLY A 414 -15.95 -27.42 -28.10
CA GLY A 414 -14.78 -27.35 -28.98
C GLY A 414 -15.06 -26.58 -30.27
N ALA A 415 -14.31 -25.49 -30.50
CA ALA A 415 -14.37 -24.70 -31.73
C ALA A 415 -14.01 -25.54 -32.96
N LEU A 416 -13.19 -26.57 -32.78
CA LEU A 416 -12.73 -27.55 -33.77
C LEU A 416 -13.04 -28.99 -33.28
N PRO A 417 -13.17 -29.99 -34.17
CA PRO A 417 -13.05 -31.39 -33.78
C PRO A 417 -11.68 -31.62 -33.14
N VAL A 418 -11.57 -32.60 -32.25
CA VAL A 418 -10.27 -32.96 -31.68
C VAL A 418 -9.34 -33.38 -32.82
N THR A 419 -8.16 -32.77 -32.86
CA THR A 419 -7.18 -32.99 -33.93
C THR A 419 -6.27 -34.18 -33.63
N VAL A 420 -5.62 -34.71 -34.67
CA VAL A 420 -4.59 -35.75 -34.54
C VAL A 420 -3.49 -35.31 -33.58
N ALA A 421 -3.05 -34.04 -33.59
CA ALA A 421 -2.03 -33.53 -32.67
C ALA A 421 -2.50 -33.53 -31.20
N GLN A 422 -3.72 -33.09 -30.94
CA GLN A 422 -4.30 -33.08 -29.60
C GLN A 422 -4.46 -34.49 -29.05
N PHE A 423 -4.95 -35.42 -29.89
CA PHE A 423 -5.09 -36.82 -29.50
C PHE A 423 -3.73 -37.51 -29.33
N ASP A 424 -2.75 -37.22 -30.17
CA ASP A 424 -1.38 -37.71 -30.03
C ASP A 424 -0.73 -37.26 -28.72
N HIS A 425 -1.01 -36.03 -28.28
CA HIS A 425 -0.55 -35.55 -26.98
C HIS A 425 -1.16 -36.37 -25.83
N PHE A 426 -2.46 -36.67 -25.88
CA PHE A 426 -3.12 -37.56 -24.93
C PHE A 426 -2.46 -38.96 -24.90
N VAL A 427 -2.27 -39.58 -26.07
CA VAL A 427 -1.65 -40.91 -26.17
C VAL A 427 -0.24 -40.91 -25.60
N ARG A 428 0.60 -39.92 -25.95
CA ARG A 428 1.98 -39.82 -25.43
C ARG A 428 2.05 -39.60 -23.92
N GLN A 429 1.05 -38.96 -23.33
CA GLN A 429 1.01 -38.68 -21.88
C GLN A 429 0.50 -39.87 -21.06
N THR A 430 -0.21 -40.80 -21.69
CA THR A 430 -0.96 -41.85 -20.98
C THR A 430 -0.64 -43.27 -21.42
N ASP A 431 0.15 -43.43 -22.49
CA ASP A 431 0.39 -44.69 -23.20
C ASP A 431 -0.92 -45.40 -23.60
N TYR A 432 -1.98 -44.62 -23.84
CA TYR A 432 -3.31 -45.14 -24.17
C TYR A 432 -3.33 -45.88 -25.51
N GLN A 433 -3.98 -47.05 -25.54
CA GLN A 433 -4.26 -47.80 -26.75
C GLN A 433 -5.75 -47.72 -27.07
N THR A 434 -6.07 -47.30 -28.29
CA THR A 434 -7.45 -47.14 -28.78
C THR A 434 -8.10 -48.48 -29.11
N ASP A 435 -9.44 -48.52 -29.12
CA ASP A 435 -10.19 -49.69 -29.56
C ASP A 435 -9.80 -50.15 -30.97
N ALA A 436 -9.46 -49.21 -31.87
CA ALA A 436 -9.04 -49.53 -33.24
C ALA A 436 -7.65 -50.18 -33.28
N GLU A 437 -6.73 -49.73 -32.43
CA GLU A 437 -5.39 -50.33 -32.28
C GLU A 437 -5.50 -51.75 -31.70
N LEU A 438 -6.34 -51.94 -30.67
CA LEU A 438 -6.58 -53.25 -30.05
C LEU A 438 -7.23 -54.25 -31.02
N LYS A 439 -8.19 -53.80 -31.82
CA LYS A 439 -8.86 -54.63 -32.84
C LYS A 439 -8.05 -54.72 -34.14
N ASN A 440 -6.99 -53.91 -34.28
CA ASN A 440 -6.17 -53.77 -35.47
C ASN A 440 -7.00 -53.52 -36.75
N THR A 441 -8.08 -52.75 -36.61
CA THR A 441 -9.02 -52.47 -37.71
C THR A 441 -9.86 -51.22 -37.42
N CYS A 442 -10.25 -50.55 -38.51
CA CYS A 442 -11.19 -49.44 -38.53
C CYS A 442 -12.10 -49.62 -39.75
N THR A 443 -13.33 -49.13 -39.71
CA THR A 443 -14.28 -49.28 -40.80
C THR A 443 -14.35 -48.04 -41.69
N THR A 444 -14.78 -48.26 -42.93
CA THR A 444 -15.13 -47.22 -43.89
C THR A 444 -16.40 -47.62 -44.63
N ILE A 445 -16.87 -46.77 -45.55
CA ILE A 445 -17.97 -47.11 -46.45
C ILE A 445 -17.42 -47.26 -47.86
N VAL A 446 -17.66 -48.42 -48.47
CA VAL A 446 -17.36 -48.70 -49.88
C VAL A 446 -18.67 -49.20 -50.50
N ASP A 447 -19.10 -48.59 -51.61
CA ASP A 447 -20.33 -48.95 -52.32
C ASP A 447 -21.59 -49.04 -51.44
N GLY A 448 -21.65 -48.22 -50.38
CA GLY A 448 -22.77 -48.17 -49.43
C GLY A 448 -22.69 -49.20 -48.29
N GLU A 449 -21.66 -50.04 -48.26
CA GLU A 449 -21.47 -51.07 -47.23
C GLU A 449 -20.34 -50.72 -46.27
N VAL A 450 -20.58 -51.00 -44.97
CA VAL A 450 -19.56 -50.83 -43.93
C VAL A 450 -18.48 -51.91 -44.12
N THR A 451 -17.29 -51.48 -44.52
CA THR A 451 -16.16 -52.34 -44.85
C THR A 451 -15.04 -52.15 -43.84
N ALA A 452 -14.47 -53.25 -43.33
CA ALA A 452 -13.32 -53.21 -42.44
C ALA A 452 -12.01 -52.98 -43.20
N ILE A 453 -11.18 -52.06 -42.70
CA ILE A 453 -9.83 -51.79 -43.19
C ILE A 453 -8.85 -52.42 -42.20
N ALA A 454 -8.23 -53.53 -42.59
CA ALA A 454 -7.22 -54.19 -41.77
C ALA A 454 -6.01 -53.28 -41.51
N LYS A 455 -5.45 -53.34 -40.30
CA LYS A 455 -4.28 -52.55 -39.86
C LYS A 455 -4.51 -51.03 -39.93
N SER A 456 -5.77 -50.62 -39.77
CA SER A 456 -6.19 -49.22 -39.77
C SER A 456 -6.60 -48.77 -38.37
N TYR A 457 -6.16 -47.57 -37.99
CA TYR A 457 -6.41 -46.92 -36.71
C TYR A 457 -6.11 -45.42 -36.85
N TRP A 458 -6.21 -44.63 -35.77
CA TRP A 458 -6.19 -43.17 -35.83
C TRP A 458 -4.91 -42.53 -36.42
N ARG A 459 -3.74 -43.21 -36.38
CA ARG A 459 -2.51 -42.74 -37.06
C ARG A 459 -2.43 -43.15 -38.54
N ASN A 460 -3.22 -44.15 -38.94
CA ASN A 460 -3.27 -44.70 -40.29
C ASN A 460 -4.71 -45.09 -40.65
N PRO A 461 -5.61 -44.11 -40.88
CA PRO A 461 -7.04 -44.38 -41.05
C PRO A 461 -7.43 -44.89 -42.46
N GLY A 462 -6.44 -45.19 -43.31
CA GLY A 462 -6.64 -45.55 -44.71
C GLY A 462 -6.45 -44.39 -45.70
N PHE A 463 -6.12 -43.20 -45.22
CA PHE A 463 -5.74 -42.03 -46.02
C PHE A 463 -4.73 -41.16 -45.25
N LYS A 464 -4.10 -40.20 -45.94
CA LYS A 464 -3.11 -39.30 -45.32
C LYS A 464 -3.81 -38.25 -44.46
N GLN A 465 -3.41 -38.13 -43.19
CA GLN A 465 -3.84 -37.08 -42.27
C GLN A 465 -2.65 -36.25 -41.77
N GLY A 466 -2.88 -34.95 -41.59
CA GLY A 466 -1.95 -34.02 -40.94
C GLY A 466 -2.21 -33.92 -39.43
N ALA A 467 -1.31 -33.22 -38.73
CA ALA A 467 -1.43 -32.96 -37.30
C ALA A 467 -2.70 -32.15 -36.95
N ASP A 468 -3.14 -31.32 -37.87
CA ASP A 468 -4.33 -30.46 -37.83
C ASP A 468 -5.58 -31.10 -38.45
N SER A 469 -5.53 -32.37 -38.87
CA SER A 469 -6.72 -33.10 -39.31
C SER A 469 -7.54 -33.57 -38.10
N PRO A 470 -8.88 -33.72 -38.24
CA PRO A 470 -9.68 -34.32 -37.17
C PRO A 470 -9.25 -35.77 -36.93
N VAL A 471 -9.11 -36.16 -35.66
CA VAL A 471 -8.81 -37.55 -35.31
C VAL A 471 -10.02 -38.43 -35.65
N VAL A 472 -9.77 -39.54 -36.33
CA VAL A 472 -10.79 -40.53 -36.74
C VAL A 472 -10.37 -41.94 -36.34
N CYS A 473 -11.20 -42.95 -36.61
CA CYS A 473 -10.99 -44.31 -36.12
C CYS A 473 -10.96 -44.39 -34.59
N ILE A 474 -11.76 -43.55 -33.94
CA ILE A 474 -11.90 -43.43 -32.49
C ILE A 474 -13.28 -43.93 -32.10
N SER A 475 -13.37 -44.80 -31.09
CA SER A 475 -14.66 -45.24 -30.54
C SER A 475 -15.24 -44.20 -29.59
N GLN A 476 -16.51 -44.34 -29.21
CA GLN A 476 -17.09 -43.47 -28.20
C GLN A 476 -16.37 -43.63 -26.84
N ASN A 477 -15.83 -44.82 -26.55
CA ASN A 477 -15.07 -45.08 -25.34
C ASN A 477 -13.72 -44.36 -25.36
N ASP A 478 -13.00 -44.40 -26.49
CA ASP A 478 -11.74 -43.68 -26.68
C ASP A 478 -11.95 -42.17 -26.50
N ALA A 479 -13.04 -41.63 -27.07
CA ALA A 479 -13.39 -40.22 -26.95
C ALA A 479 -13.75 -39.82 -25.50
N LYS A 480 -14.47 -40.69 -24.78
CA LYS A 480 -14.74 -40.51 -23.33
C LYS A 480 -13.45 -40.58 -22.49
N ALA A 481 -12.51 -41.46 -22.85
CA ALA A 481 -11.21 -41.55 -22.18
C ALA A 481 -10.38 -40.28 -22.35
N TYR A 482 -10.35 -39.71 -23.57
CA TYR A 482 -9.73 -38.41 -23.85
C TYR A 482 -10.36 -37.30 -23.00
N ALA A 483 -11.69 -37.20 -22.96
CA ALA A 483 -12.37 -36.16 -22.18
C ALA A 483 -12.09 -36.29 -20.66
N LYS A 484 -12.05 -37.54 -20.15
CA LYS A 484 -11.68 -37.81 -18.76
C LYS A 484 -10.24 -37.38 -18.45
N TRP A 485 -9.30 -37.71 -19.33
CA TRP A 485 -7.91 -37.28 -19.18
C TRP A 485 -7.80 -35.75 -19.20
N LEU A 486 -8.48 -35.07 -20.13
CA LEU A 486 -8.47 -33.63 -20.22
C LEU A 486 -9.05 -32.97 -18.96
N SER A 487 -10.08 -33.57 -18.37
CA SER A 487 -10.63 -33.14 -17.07
C SER A 487 -9.58 -33.19 -15.96
N GLN A 488 -8.80 -34.28 -15.92
CA GLN A 488 -7.73 -34.45 -14.92
C GLN A 488 -6.56 -33.47 -15.12
N GLN A 489 -6.29 -33.09 -16.37
CA GLN A 489 -5.21 -32.15 -16.68
C GLN A 489 -5.54 -30.71 -16.35
N THR A 490 -6.79 -30.30 -16.59
CA THR A 490 -7.25 -28.91 -16.47
C THR A 490 -7.91 -28.61 -15.12
N GLY A 491 -8.37 -29.65 -14.41
CA GLY A 491 -9.21 -29.50 -13.21
C GLY A 491 -10.67 -29.09 -13.51
N SER A 492 -11.02 -28.86 -14.78
CA SER A 492 -12.39 -28.56 -15.22
C SER A 492 -13.10 -29.85 -15.69
N GLN A 493 -14.43 -29.87 -15.72
CA GLN A 493 -15.17 -31.05 -16.16
C GLN A 493 -15.33 -31.06 -17.69
N TYR A 494 -14.68 -32.02 -18.35
CA TYR A 494 -14.78 -32.26 -19.79
C TYR A 494 -15.54 -33.56 -20.09
N ARG A 495 -16.39 -33.52 -21.12
CA ARG A 495 -17.18 -34.67 -21.61
C ARG A 495 -17.45 -34.57 -23.11
N LEU A 496 -18.14 -35.56 -23.66
CA LEU A 496 -18.77 -35.43 -24.98
C LEU A 496 -20.03 -34.56 -24.89
N PRO A 497 -20.37 -33.80 -25.96
CA PRO A 497 -21.64 -33.12 -26.04
C PRO A 497 -22.79 -34.13 -26.00
N ASN A 498 -23.90 -33.77 -25.36
CA ASN A 498 -25.15 -34.46 -25.65
C ASN A 498 -25.65 -34.07 -27.05
N GLU A 499 -26.71 -34.73 -27.53
CA GLU A 499 -27.19 -34.45 -28.88
C GLU A 499 -27.70 -33.01 -29.03
N ASP A 500 -28.51 -32.55 -28.09
CA ASP A 500 -29.15 -31.24 -28.14
C ASP A 500 -28.09 -30.13 -28.10
N GLU A 501 -27.11 -30.22 -27.19
CA GLU A 501 -25.96 -29.31 -27.12
C GLU A 501 -25.19 -29.22 -28.44
N TRP A 502 -24.92 -30.38 -29.07
CA TRP A 502 -24.22 -30.42 -30.34
C TRP A 502 -25.03 -29.70 -31.43
N GLU A 503 -26.33 -29.97 -31.50
CA GLU A 503 -27.20 -29.38 -32.51
C GLU A 503 -27.42 -27.88 -32.29
N ILE A 504 -27.65 -27.45 -31.05
CA ILE A 504 -27.74 -26.03 -30.67
C ILE A 504 -26.47 -25.29 -31.11
N ALA A 505 -25.30 -25.84 -30.78
CA ALA A 505 -24.02 -25.24 -31.15
C ALA A 505 -23.77 -25.23 -32.66
N SER A 506 -24.15 -26.31 -33.37
CA SER A 506 -24.00 -26.42 -34.83
C SER A 506 -24.87 -25.39 -35.56
N ARG A 507 -26.12 -25.23 -35.12
CA ARG A 507 -27.11 -24.30 -35.69
C ARG A 507 -26.75 -22.84 -35.51
N ALA A 508 -26.11 -22.48 -34.39
CA ALA A 508 -25.76 -21.10 -34.06
C ALA A 508 -26.93 -20.11 -34.23
N GLY A 509 -28.12 -20.53 -33.78
CA GLY A 509 -29.37 -19.76 -33.87
C GLY A 509 -30.15 -19.94 -35.18
N SER A 510 -29.61 -20.65 -36.17
CA SER A 510 -30.32 -20.94 -37.41
C SER A 510 -31.34 -22.07 -37.28
N GLN A 511 -32.51 -21.90 -37.91
CA GLN A 511 -33.56 -22.91 -38.02
C GLN A 511 -33.47 -23.72 -39.32
N THR A 512 -32.52 -23.40 -40.20
CA THR A 512 -32.36 -24.05 -41.51
C THR A 512 -31.56 -25.36 -41.44
N ASN A 513 -31.47 -26.08 -42.57
CA ASN A 513 -30.72 -27.35 -42.65
C ASN A 513 -29.21 -27.20 -42.35
N TYR A 514 -28.60 -26.13 -42.85
CA TYR A 514 -27.22 -25.73 -42.57
C TYR A 514 -27.23 -24.38 -41.85
N TRP A 515 -26.18 -24.04 -41.11
CA TRP A 515 -26.15 -22.74 -40.41
C TRP A 515 -26.15 -21.54 -41.37
N TRP A 516 -25.81 -21.73 -42.65
CA TRP A 516 -25.84 -20.71 -43.71
C TRP A 516 -27.15 -20.68 -44.54
N GLY A 517 -28.07 -21.62 -44.33
CA GLY A 517 -29.32 -21.70 -45.09
C GLY A 517 -29.82 -23.12 -45.32
N ASP A 518 -30.91 -23.28 -46.10
CA ASP A 518 -31.54 -24.60 -46.33
C ASP A 518 -30.88 -25.44 -47.41
N HIS A 519 -30.10 -24.80 -48.29
CA HIS A 519 -29.44 -25.45 -49.41
C HIS A 519 -27.95 -25.62 -49.15
N PHE A 520 -27.42 -26.75 -49.61
CA PHE A 520 -25.98 -26.99 -49.56
C PHE A 520 -25.27 -26.05 -50.55
N VAL A 521 -24.15 -25.48 -50.11
CA VAL A 521 -23.30 -24.62 -50.94
C VAL A 521 -21.99 -25.36 -51.21
N ALA A 522 -21.71 -25.65 -52.48
CA ALA A 522 -20.49 -26.33 -52.88
C ALA A 522 -19.25 -25.53 -52.43
N GLY A 523 -18.26 -26.22 -51.86
CA GLY A 523 -17.04 -25.61 -51.34
C GLY A 523 -17.14 -24.97 -49.94
N GLU A 524 -18.31 -24.93 -49.29
CA GLU A 524 -18.46 -24.39 -47.92
C GLU A 524 -18.28 -25.45 -46.81
N ALA A 525 -18.18 -26.74 -47.16
CA ALA A 525 -17.87 -27.83 -46.24
C ALA A 525 -17.23 -29.03 -46.96
N ASN A 526 -16.54 -29.90 -46.22
CA ASN A 526 -16.03 -31.17 -46.77
C ASN A 526 -17.04 -32.31 -46.56
N THR A 527 -17.95 -32.48 -47.50
CA THR A 527 -18.82 -33.67 -47.59
C THR A 527 -18.51 -34.46 -48.87
N GLY A 528 -19.16 -35.61 -49.05
CA GLY A 528 -19.20 -36.28 -50.35
C GLY A 528 -19.84 -35.36 -51.39
N TRP A 529 -19.28 -35.33 -52.60
CA TRP A 529 -19.73 -34.46 -53.70
C TRP A 529 -19.74 -32.95 -53.40
N SER A 530 -18.98 -32.49 -52.39
CA SER A 530 -18.88 -31.08 -52.00
C SER A 530 -18.08 -30.19 -52.96
N SER A 531 -17.43 -30.78 -53.96
CA SER A 531 -16.44 -30.13 -54.85
C SER A 531 -15.21 -29.59 -54.12
N SER A 532 -15.01 -29.92 -52.84
CA SER A 532 -13.76 -29.64 -52.13
C SER A 532 -12.65 -30.60 -52.59
N PRO A 533 -11.36 -30.23 -52.48
CA PRO A 533 -10.23 -31.10 -52.86
C PRO A 533 -10.17 -32.43 -52.10
N TRP A 534 -10.85 -32.54 -50.97
CA TRP A 534 -10.86 -33.72 -50.09
C TRP A 534 -12.14 -34.55 -50.21
N SER A 535 -13.13 -34.07 -50.96
CA SER A 535 -14.43 -34.71 -51.12
C SER A 535 -14.28 -36.16 -51.60
N ASN A 536 -14.96 -37.10 -50.93
CA ASN A 536 -14.88 -38.55 -51.18
C ASN A 536 -13.45 -39.14 -51.17
N THR A 537 -12.46 -38.40 -50.66
CA THR A 537 -11.05 -38.81 -50.66
C THR A 537 -10.49 -38.91 -49.24
N SER A 538 -10.67 -37.88 -48.42
CA SER A 538 -10.16 -37.85 -47.05
C SER A 538 -10.82 -36.76 -46.19
N THR A 539 -10.47 -36.70 -44.90
CA THR A 539 -10.71 -35.51 -44.09
C THR A 539 -9.91 -34.31 -44.62
N SER A 540 -10.40 -33.10 -44.38
CA SER A 540 -9.62 -31.87 -44.57
C SER A 540 -8.98 -31.46 -43.23
N PRO A 541 -7.89 -30.67 -43.24
CA PRO A 541 -7.46 -29.94 -42.04
C PRO A 541 -8.64 -29.20 -41.42
N VAL A 542 -8.72 -29.17 -40.09
CA VAL A 542 -9.75 -28.39 -39.39
C VAL A 542 -9.62 -26.92 -39.78
N LYS A 543 -10.72 -26.16 -39.72
CA LYS A 543 -10.73 -24.72 -40.09
C LYS A 543 -10.44 -24.44 -41.58
N SER A 544 -10.57 -25.43 -42.46
CA SER A 544 -10.46 -25.23 -43.92
C SER A 544 -11.66 -24.49 -44.52
N PHE A 545 -12.79 -24.48 -43.81
CA PHE A 545 -14.04 -23.83 -44.21
C PHE A 545 -14.43 -22.74 -43.21
N LYS A 546 -15.47 -21.95 -43.51
CA LYS A 546 -15.93 -20.89 -42.61
C LYS A 546 -16.53 -21.48 -41.32
N ALA A 547 -16.37 -20.75 -40.22
CA ALA A 547 -17.10 -21.05 -39.00
C ALA A 547 -18.55 -20.57 -39.11
N ASN A 548 -19.43 -21.19 -38.32
CA ASN A 548 -20.77 -20.67 -38.07
C ASN A 548 -20.71 -19.34 -37.27
N PRO A 549 -21.82 -18.60 -37.10
CA PRO A 549 -21.85 -17.31 -36.42
C PRO A 549 -21.31 -17.31 -34.97
N LEU A 550 -21.28 -18.46 -34.29
CA LEU A 550 -20.71 -18.60 -32.96
C LEU A 550 -19.20 -18.91 -32.98
N GLY A 551 -18.62 -19.15 -34.15
CA GLY A 551 -17.19 -19.38 -34.31
C GLY A 551 -16.78 -20.87 -34.25
N LEU A 552 -17.72 -21.80 -34.37
CA LEU A 552 -17.43 -23.23 -34.54
C LEU A 552 -17.19 -23.55 -36.03
N TYR A 553 -16.10 -24.24 -36.32
CA TYR A 553 -15.77 -24.76 -37.65
C TYR A 553 -16.22 -26.20 -37.79
N ASP A 554 -16.30 -26.76 -39.00
CA ASP A 554 -16.49 -28.19 -39.23
C ASP A 554 -17.70 -28.80 -38.47
N THR A 555 -18.78 -28.03 -38.32
CA THR A 555 -20.08 -28.52 -37.79
C THR A 555 -20.96 -29.12 -38.88
N VAL A 556 -20.57 -28.93 -40.14
CA VAL A 556 -21.14 -29.55 -41.34
C VAL A 556 -19.99 -30.24 -42.08
N GLY A 557 -20.07 -31.55 -42.23
CA GLY A 557 -19.07 -32.38 -42.89
C GLY A 557 -17.77 -32.58 -42.09
N ASN A 558 -16.72 -32.90 -42.84
CA ASN A 558 -15.40 -33.35 -42.41
C ASN A 558 -15.48 -34.71 -41.68
N VAL A 559 -16.03 -34.78 -40.47
CA VAL A 559 -16.21 -36.03 -39.73
C VAL A 559 -17.52 -36.02 -38.94
N TRP A 560 -18.16 -37.18 -38.86
CA TRP A 560 -19.24 -37.42 -37.90
C TRP A 560 -18.66 -37.31 -36.49
N GLN A 561 -19.39 -36.70 -35.57
CA GLN A 561 -18.88 -36.41 -34.23
C GLN A 561 -19.68 -37.16 -33.18
N TRP A 562 -19.01 -38.00 -32.40
CA TRP A 562 -19.63 -38.73 -31.29
C TRP A 562 -20.28 -37.77 -30.28
N THR A 563 -21.51 -38.11 -29.90
CA THR A 563 -22.22 -37.53 -28.75
C THR A 563 -22.08 -38.45 -27.53
N SER A 564 -22.55 -38.00 -26.37
CA SER A 564 -22.61 -38.78 -25.12
C SER A 564 -23.73 -39.84 -25.10
N SER A 565 -24.62 -39.85 -26.11
CA SER A 565 -25.77 -40.77 -26.17
C SER A 565 -25.34 -42.24 -26.05
N SER A 566 -25.98 -42.98 -25.15
CA SER A 566 -25.74 -44.42 -24.96
C SER A 566 -26.16 -45.27 -26.15
N GLN A 567 -27.01 -44.73 -27.04
CA GLN A 567 -27.40 -45.37 -28.29
C GLN A 567 -26.32 -45.28 -29.38
N GLY A 568 -25.23 -44.54 -29.13
CA GLY A 568 -24.14 -44.36 -30.08
C GLY A 568 -24.53 -43.46 -31.26
N ILE A 569 -24.94 -42.23 -30.94
CA ILE A 569 -25.30 -41.22 -31.93
C ILE A 569 -24.07 -40.37 -32.26
N ALA A 570 -23.82 -40.18 -33.55
CA ALA A 570 -22.91 -39.18 -34.08
C ALA A 570 -23.66 -38.16 -34.96
N LYS A 571 -23.17 -36.92 -35.00
CA LYS A 571 -23.81 -35.78 -35.70
C LYS A 571 -22.86 -35.10 -36.70
N GLY A 572 -23.42 -34.39 -37.68
CA GLY A 572 -22.69 -33.44 -38.54
C GLY A 572 -22.22 -33.90 -39.90
N GLY A 573 -22.36 -35.17 -40.29
CA GLY A 573 -21.91 -35.65 -41.60
C GLY A 573 -20.40 -35.82 -41.71
N ALA A 574 -19.91 -36.38 -42.83
CA ALA A 574 -18.48 -36.58 -43.05
C ALA A 574 -18.08 -36.47 -44.53
N TRP A 575 -16.77 -36.48 -44.78
CA TRP A 575 -16.13 -36.29 -46.09
C TRP A 575 -16.57 -37.25 -47.22
N ASN A 576 -17.13 -38.41 -46.87
CA ASN A 576 -17.65 -39.43 -47.81
C ASN A 576 -19.17 -39.66 -47.72
N PHE A 577 -19.92 -38.77 -47.06
CA PHE A 577 -21.38 -38.85 -46.95
C PHE A 577 -22.06 -37.76 -47.77
N SER A 578 -23.30 -38.01 -48.20
CA SER A 578 -24.08 -37.00 -48.95
C SER A 578 -24.21 -35.71 -48.14
N PRO A 579 -24.20 -34.52 -48.78
CA PRO A 579 -24.46 -33.26 -48.10
C PRO A 579 -25.75 -33.28 -47.25
N ASP A 580 -26.79 -33.99 -47.72
CA ASP A 580 -28.08 -34.11 -47.02
C ASP A 580 -27.96 -34.82 -45.66
N GLN A 581 -26.88 -35.56 -45.43
CA GLN A 581 -26.59 -36.21 -44.15
C GLN A 581 -25.74 -35.33 -43.22
N ALA A 582 -25.28 -34.17 -43.70
CA ALA A 582 -24.53 -33.19 -42.92
C ALA A 582 -25.43 -32.06 -42.36
N VAL A 583 -26.75 -32.14 -42.55
CA VAL A 583 -27.71 -31.20 -41.97
C VAL A 583 -27.71 -31.30 -40.44
N ALA A 584 -27.97 -30.19 -39.75
CA ALA A 584 -27.78 -30.08 -38.30
C ALA A 584 -28.54 -31.13 -37.47
N HIS A 585 -29.73 -31.54 -37.93
CA HIS A 585 -30.56 -32.53 -37.25
C HIS A 585 -30.24 -33.99 -37.60
N ALA A 586 -29.46 -34.26 -38.64
CA ALA A 586 -29.17 -35.62 -39.08
C ALA A 586 -28.41 -36.41 -38.00
N ARG A 587 -28.78 -37.69 -37.86
CA ARG A 587 -28.20 -38.63 -36.89
C ARG A 587 -27.57 -39.80 -37.64
N LEU A 588 -26.36 -40.17 -37.24
CA LEU A 588 -25.76 -41.45 -37.58
C LEU A 588 -25.76 -42.35 -36.35
N TYR A 589 -26.30 -43.57 -36.48
CA TYR A 589 -26.30 -44.57 -35.43
C TYR A 589 -25.17 -45.57 -35.66
N LEU A 590 -24.33 -45.75 -34.64
CA LEU A 590 -23.22 -46.69 -34.64
C LEU A 590 -23.11 -47.31 -33.25
N ALA A 591 -22.68 -48.58 -33.15
CA ALA A 591 -22.38 -49.12 -31.83
C ALA A 591 -21.29 -48.26 -31.15
N PRO A 592 -21.36 -47.96 -29.85
CA PRO A 592 -20.36 -47.14 -29.15
C PRO A 592 -18.91 -47.62 -29.28
N THR A 593 -18.71 -48.92 -29.56
CA THR A 593 -17.41 -49.56 -29.78
C THR A 593 -16.94 -49.51 -31.23
N SER A 594 -17.73 -48.95 -32.14
CA SER A 594 -17.39 -48.84 -33.57
C SER A 594 -16.25 -47.85 -33.76
N THR A 595 -15.31 -48.18 -34.62
CA THR A 595 -14.17 -47.33 -34.98
C THR A 595 -14.21 -47.12 -36.48
N ALA A 596 -14.53 -45.91 -36.93
CA ALA A 596 -14.72 -45.61 -38.34
C ALA A 596 -13.87 -44.42 -38.79
N ASN A 597 -13.34 -44.46 -40.02
CA ASN A 597 -12.43 -43.45 -40.56
C ASN A 597 -13.13 -42.15 -41.00
N TYR A 598 -14.45 -42.10 -40.79
CA TYR A 598 -15.32 -40.95 -41.01
C TYR A 598 -15.94 -40.44 -39.70
N VAL A 599 -15.55 -40.99 -38.53
CA VAL A 599 -16.08 -40.60 -37.22
C VAL A 599 -14.94 -40.14 -36.30
N GLY A 600 -15.07 -38.92 -35.79
CA GLY A 600 -14.25 -38.31 -34.75
C GLY A 600 -15.12 -37.79 -33.61
N PHE A 601 -14.68 -36.72 -32.94
CA PHE A 601 -15.45 -36.15 -31.83
C PHE A 601 -15.06 -34.70 -31.51
N ARG A 602 -15.92 -34.05 -30.72
CA ARG A 602 -15.66 -32.79 -30.03
C ARG A 602 -15.85 -32.99 -28.54
N ILE A 603 -15.37 -32.02 -27.79
CA ILE A 603 -15.46 -31.97 -26.34
C ILE A 603 -16.33 -30.81 -25.89
N VAL A 604 -17.00 -31.01 -24.76
CA VAL A 604 -17.70 -29.99 -23.98
C VAL A 604 -17.00 -29.84 -22.65
N ARG A 605 -16.89 -28.61 -22.16
CA ARG A 605 -16.46 -28.23 -20.82
C ARG A 605 -17.63 -27.57 -20.10
N GLU A 606 -17.95 -28.03 -18.89
CA GLU A 606 -18.95 -27.38 -18.05
C GLU A 606 -18.48 -25.98 -17.61
N ILE A 607 -19.41 -25.02 -17.54
CA ILE A 607 -19.17 -23.68 -16.99
C ILE A 607 -20.05 -23.54 -15.75
N ASN A 608 -19.43 -23.59 -14.58
CA ASN A 608 -20.11 -23.50 -13.28
C ASN A 608 -20.31 -22.05 -12.83
#